data_AF-A0A9P5XUP2-F1
#
_entry.id   AF-A0A9P5XUP2-F1
#
_cell.length_a   1.000
_cell.length_b   1.000
_cell.length_c   1.000
_cell.angle_alpha   90.00
_cell.angle_beta   90.00
_cell.angle_gamma   90.00
#
_symmetry.space_group_name_H-M   'P 1'
#
loop_
_entity.id
_entity.type
_entity.pdbx_description
1 polymer ?
#
loop_
_entity_poly.entity_id
_entity_poly.type
_entity_poly.pdbx_seq_one_letter_code
_entity_poly.pdbx_strand_id
1 'polypeptide(L)' 'LLHVLVINGLFPTAPTAPHMAISIFLLEFYTALFERSCDAIHALAGALNTFY' A
#
# COMPACT_ATOMS: atom_id res chain seq x y z
N LEU A 1 8.93 21.07 10.85
CA LEU A 1 9.51 20.91 9.49
C LEU A 1 9.24 19.51 8.96
N LEU A 2 9.66 18.45 9.66
CA LEU A 2 9.36 17.03 9.36
C LEU A 2 7.89 16.74 9.01
N HIS A 3 6.94 17.30 9.77
CA HIS A 3 5.50 17.08 9.57
C HIS A 3 4.98 17.58 8.21
N VAL A 4 5.57 18.66 7.66
CA VAL A 4 5.18 19.19 6.35
C VAL A 4 5.67 18.27 5.23
N LEU A 5 6.86 17.70 5.36
CA LEU A 5 7.36 16.72 4.38
C LEU A 5 6.49 15.48 4.34
N VAL A 6 6.11 14.95 5.52
CA VAL A 6 5.22 13.78 5.60
C VAL A 6 3.87 14.05 4.95
N ILE A 7 3.25 15.22 5.18
CA ILE A 7 1.99 15.60 4.52
C ILE A 7 2.14 15.66 2.99
N ASN A 8 3.32 16.00 2.48
CA ASN A 8 3.61 16.07 1.04
C ASN A 8 4.15 14.74 0.47
N GLY A 9 4.09 13.62 1.20
CA GLY A 9 4.54 12.31 0.73
C GLY A 9 6.06 12.13 0.70
N LEU A 10 6.80 13.02 1.36
CA LEU A 10 8.25 12.91 1.56
C LEU A 10 8.51 12.25 2.91
N PHE A 11 8.86 10.97 2.87
CA PHE A 11 9.29 10.24 4.07
C PHE A 11 10.72 10.64 4.44
N PRO A 12 11.01 10.87 5.73
CA PRO A 12 12.37 11.19 6.17
C PRO A 12 13.26 9.96 6.03
N THR A 13 14.13 9.94 5.03
CA THR A 13 15.18 8.92 4.87
C THR A 13 16.56 9.58 4.96
N ALA A 14 17.57 8.77 5.31
CA ALA A 14 18.93 9.20 5.58
C ALA A 14 19.57 9.98 4.40
N PRO A 15 20.48 10.94 4.68
CA PRO A 15 21.01 11.89 3.67
C PRO A 15 21.82 11.27 2.52
N THR A 16 22.07 9.96 2.56
CA THR A 16 22.91 9.22 1.60
C THR A 16 22.12 8.41 0.57
N ALA A 17 20.79 8.31 0.68
CA ALA A 17 19.97 7.51 -0.23
C ALA A 17 19.20 8.41 -1.22
N PRO A 18 18.96 7.96 -2.47
CA PRO A 18 18.14 8.70 -3.41
C PRO A 18 16.75 8.94 -2.83
N HIS A 19 16.30 10.20 -2.89
CA HIS A 19 14.99 10.62 -2.40
C HIS A 19 13.91 9.94 -3.25
N MET A 20 13.28 8.88 -2.74
CA MET A 20 12.08 8.32 -3.34
C MET A 20 10.86 8.98 -2.70
N ALA A 21 10.32 10.00 -3.36
CA ALA A 21 9.01 10.53 -3.01
C ALA A 21 7.95 9.55 -3.54
N ILE A 22 7.16 8.97 -2.64
CA ILE A 22 6.04 8.09 -3.01
C ILE A 22 4.76 8.86 -2.70
N SER A 23 3.88 8.99 -3.69
CA SER A 23 2.60 9.65 -3.51
C SER A 23 1.76 8.89 -2.48
N ILE A 24 1.27 9.59 -1.44
CA ILE A 24 0.40 9.01 -0.41
C ILE A 24 -0.90 8.49 -1.05
N PHE A 25 -1.47 9.24 -2.00
CA PHE A 25 -2.66 8.81 -2.74
C PHE A 25 -2.44 7.51 -3.51
N LEU A 26 -1.22 7.28 -4.02
CA LEU A 26 -0.89 6.03 -4.69
C LEU A 26 -0.84 4.87 -3.68
N LEU A 27 -0.31 5.12 -2.48
CA LEU A 27 -0.29 4.15 -1.40
C LEU A 27 -1.71 3.78 -0.96
N GLU A 28 -2.56 4.77 -0.71
CA GLU A 28 -3.97 4.56 -0.32
C GLU A 28 -4.74 3.79 -1.40
N PHE A 29 -4.55 4.16 -2.67
CA PHE A 29 -5.15 3.44 -3.80
C PHE A 29 -4.67 1.98 -3.85
N TYR A 30 -3.37 1.74 -3.70
CA TYR A 30 -2.82 0.40 -3.73
C TYR A 30 -3.31 -0.43 -2.54
N THR A 31 -3.40 0.15 -1.34
CA THR A 31 -3.95 -0.53 -0.15
C THR A 31 -5.40 -0.94 -0.37
N ALA A 32 -6.26 -0.04 -0.84
CA ALA A 32 -7.66 -0.34 -1.12
C ALA A 32 -7.83 -1.42 -2.21
N LEU A 33 -6.98 -1.35 -3.25
CA LEU A 33 -6.95 -2.37 -4.31
C LEU A 33 -6.50 -3.73 -3.76
N PHE A 34 -5.50 -3.74 -2.89
CA PHE A 34 -4.95 -4.94 -2.30
C PHE A 34 -5.96 -5.62 -1.38
N GLU A 35 -6.62 -4.87 -0.48
CA GLU A 35 -7.67 -5.39 0.41
C GLU A 35 -8.79 -6.05 -0.38
N ARG A 36 -9.35 -5.36 -1.37
CA ARG A 36 -10.42 -5.90 -2.22
C ARG A 36 -9.98 -7.14 -3.00
N SER A 37 -8.72 -7.18 -3.45
CA SER A 37 -8.18 -8.34 -4.17
C SER A 37 -7.95 -9.52 -3.24
N CYS A 38 -7.46 -9.27 -2.02
CA CYS A 38 -7.31 -10.29 -0.99
C CYS A 38 -8.65 -10.90 -0.60
N ASP A 39 -9.71 -10.11 -0.45
CA ASP A 39 -11.06 -10.63 -0.19
C ASP A 39 -11.54 -11.55 -1.31
N ALA A 40 -11.28 -11.20 -2.56
CA ALA A 40 -11.62 -12.05 -3.70
C ALA A 40 -10.81 -13.36 -3.73
N ILE A 41 -9.50 -13.29 -3.43
CA ILE A 41 -8.64 -14.47 -3.33
C ILE A 41 -9.06 -15.34 -2.15
N HIS A 42 -9.42 -14.75 -1.02
CA HIS A 42 -9.88 -15.47 0.17
C HIS A 42 -11.21 -16.18 -0.13
N ALA A 43 -12.15 -15.50 -0.77
CA ALA A 43 -13.42 -16.10 -1.20
C ALA A 43 -13.19 -17.25 -2.19
N LEU A 44 -12.27 -17.08 -3.14
CA LEU A 44 -11.90 -18.12 -4.10
C LEU A 44 -11.26 -19.34 -3.40
N ALA A 45 -10.32 -19.12 -2.49
CA ALA A 45 -9.69 -20.19 -1.72
C ALA A 45 -10.70 -20.93 -0.85
N GLY A 46 -11.63 -20.20 -0.22
CA GLY A 46 -12.74 -20.78 0.54
C GLY A 46 -13.64 -21.64 -0.34
N ALA A 47 -14.02 -21.15 -1.53
CA ALA A 47 -14.80 -21.92 -2.50
C ALA A 47 -14.04 -23.19 -2.93
N LEU A 48 -12.76 -23.08 -3.29
CA LEU A 48 -11.94 -24.24 -3.66
C LEU A 48 -11.89 -25.28 -2.53
N ASN A 49 -11.69 -24.87 -1.28
CA ASN A 49 -11.68 -25.77 -0.13
C ASN A 49 -13.05 -26.42 0.16
N THR A 50 -14.16 -25.84 -0.32
CA THR A 50 -15.49 -26.47 -0.24
C THR A 50 -15.80 -27.40 -1.40
N PHE A 51 -15.20 -27.19 -2.57
CA PHE A 51 -15.53 -27.93 -3.79
C PHE A 51 -14.46 -28.95 -4.21
N TYR A 52 -13.29 -28.96 -3.59
CA TYR A 52 -12.17 -29.85 -3.87
C TYR A 52 -11.55 -30.36 -2.55
#